data_AF-A0A956UXL8-F1
#
_entry.id   AF-A0A956UXL8-F1
#
_cell.length_a   1.000
_cell.length_b   1.000
_cell.length_c   1.000
_cell.angle_alpha   90.00
_cell.angle_beta   90.00
_cell.angle_gamma   90.00
#
_symmetry.space_group_name_H-M   'P 1'
#
loop_
_entity.id
_entity.type
_entity.pdbx_description
1 polymer ?
#
loop_
_entity_poly.entity_id
_entity_poly.type
_entity_poly.pdbx_seq_one_letter_code
_entity_poly.pdbx_strand_id
1 'polypeptide(L)' 'MVVRDDKDSPVTAQHARHVIDIVESAYRAAETGQTQELTTTFERN' A
#
# COMPACT_ATOMS: atom_id res chain seq x y z
N MET A 1 -4.34 -4.35 14.90
CA MET A 1 -5.78 -4.12 15.21
C MET A 1 -6.42 -5.47 15.35
N VAL A 2 -6.85 -5.85 16.56
CA VAL A 2 -7.59 -7.09 16.86
C VAL A 2 -9.05 -6.75 17.12
N VAL A 3 -9.99 -7.55 16.61
CA VAL A 3 -11.42 -7.37 16.93
C VAL A 3 -12.00 -8.52 17.77
N ARG A 4 -11.55 -9.78 17.68
CA ARG A 4 -12.00 -10.85 18.62
C ARG A 4 -11.06 -12.05 18.90
N ASP A 5 -9.94 -12.26 18.19
CA ASP A 5 -9.22 -13.57 18.22
C ASP A 5 -7.78 -13.53 18.79
N ASP A 6 -7.32 -12.41 19.38
CA ASP A 6 -5.92 -12.22 19.85
C ASP A 6 -4.82 -12.54 18.81
N LYS A 7 -5.21 -12.72 17.54
CA LYS A 7 -4.32 -12.91 16.42
C LYS A 7 -4.04 -11.58 15.77
N ASP A 8 -2.75 -11.27 15.65
CA ASP A 8 -2.32 -10.18 14.80
C ASP A 8 -2.91 -10.33 13.39
N SER A 9 -3.42 -9.22 12.88
CA SER A 9 -3.84 -9.16 11.48
C SER A 9 -2.62 -9.54 10.62
N PRO A 10 -2.77 -10.49 9.67
CA PRO A 10 -1.69 -10.84 8.75
C PRO A 10 -1.27 -9.65 7.88
N VAL A 11 -2.10 -8.59 7.84
CA VAL A 11 -1.86 -7.34 7.13
C VAL A 11 -1.70 -6.20 8.14
N THR A 12 -0.55 -5.53 8.11
CA THR A 12 -0.31 -4.32 8.89
C THR A 12 -0.92 -3.09 8.21
N ALA A 13 -1.17 -2.02 8.96
CA ALA A 13 -1.63 -0.77 8.38
C ALA A 13 -0.64 -0.18 7.35
N GLN A 14 0.66 -0.43 7.53
CA GLN A 14 1.70 -0.01 6.59
C GLN A 14 1.60 -0.76 5.26
N HIS A 15 1.28 -2.05 5.30
CA HIS A 15 1.02 -2.83 4.07
C HIS A 15 -0.17 -2.24 3.32
N ALA A 16 -1.28 -1.97 4.00
CA ALA A 16 -2.46 -1.36 3.37
C ALA A 16 -2.15 0.02 2.77
N ARG A 17 -1.35 0.85 3.47
CA ARG A 17 -0.90 2.16 2.97
C ARG A 17 -0.12 2.03 1.66
N HIS A 18 0.78 1.05 1.57
CA HIS A 18 1.58 0.84 0.36
C HIS A 18 0.71 0.45 -0.84
N VAL A 19 -0.28 -0.42 -0.64
CA VAL A 19 -1.21 -0.81 -1.70
C VAL A 19 -2.00 0.40 -2.23
N ILE A 20 -2.45 1.29 -1.35
CA ILE A 20 -3.16 2.52 -1.76
C ILE A 20 -2.25 3.41 -2.61
N ASP A 21 -0.99 3.60 -2.20
CA ASP A 21 0.00 4.42 -2.91
C ASP A 21 0.30 3.87 -4.33
N ILE A 22 0.33 2.54 -4.49
CA ILE A 22 0.44 1.90 -5.81
C ILE A 22 -0.76 2.24 -6.70
N VAL A 23 -1.98 2.10 -6.16
CA VAL A 23 -3.23 2.33 -6.93
C VAL A 23 -3.34 3.79 -7.36
N GLU A 24 -3.05 4.74 -6.48
CA GLU A 24 -3.07 6.16 -6.82
C GLU A 24 -2.01 6.52 -7.87
N SER A 25 -0.80 5.97 -7.72
CA SER A 25 0.29 6.17 -8.68
C SER A 25 -0.07 5.59 -10.06
N ALA A 26 -0.79 4.47 -10.11
CA ALA A 26 -1.28 3.90 -11.36
C ALA A 26 -2.31 4.81 -12.06
N TYR A 27 -3.22 5.44 -11.32
CA TYR A 27 -4.15 6.41 -11.89
C TYR A 27 -3.42 7.64 -12.46
N ARG A 28 -2.47 8.20 -11.71
CA ARG A 28 -1.64 9.34 -12.18
C ARG A 28 -0.80 8.96 -13.41
N ALA A 29 -0.29 7.73 -13.46
CA ALA A 29 0.43 7.22 -14.63
C ALA A 29 -0.48 7.10 -15.85
N ALA A 30 -1.73 6.66 -15.66
CA ALA A 30 -2.71 6.58 -16.74
C ALA A 30 -3.12 7.97 -17.28
N GLU A 31 -3.22 8.97 -16.40
CA GLU A 31 -3.54 10.36 -16.79
C GLU A 31 -2.38 11.05 -17.54
N THR A 32 -1.14 10.78 -17.14
CA THR A 32 0.05 11.47 -17.66
C THR A 32 0.79 10.69 -18.75
N GLY A 33 0.57 9.38 -18.84
CA GLY A 33 1.34 8.46 -19.68
C GLY A 33 2.78 8.25 -19.20
N GLN A 34 3.12 8.69 -17.98
CA GLN A 34 4.47 8.63 -17.43
C GLN A 34 4.53 7.76 -16.17
N THR A 35 5.67 7.08 -15.97
CA THR A 35 5.93 6.33 -14.74
C THR A 35 5.87 7.25 -13.52
N GLN A 36 5.20 6.79 -12.47
CA GLN A 36 5.07 7.52 -11.21
C GLN A 36 5.89 6.80 -10.13
N GLU A 37 6.70 7.57 -9.40
CA GLU A 37 7.46 7.08 -8.25
C GLU A 37 6.53 6.88 -7.05
N LEU A 38 6.67 5.74 -6.37
CA LEU A 38 5.90 5.47 -5.14
C LEU A 38 6.46 6.29 -3.98
N THR A 39 5.57 6.75 -3.12
CA THR A 39 5.93 7.52 -1.91
C THR A 39 6.22 6.62 -0.72
N THR A 40 5.91 5.34 -0.83
CA THR A 40 6.08 4.32 0.21
C THR A 40 6.85 3.13 -0.32
N THR A 41 7.65 2.52 0.55
CA THR A 41 8.40 1.30 0.28
C THR A 41 7.87 0.18 1.16
N PHE A 42 7.75 -1.02 0.60
CA PHE A 42 7.46 -2.23 1.37
C PHE A 42 8.76 -2.99 1.64
N GLU A 43 9.23 -2.97 2.88
CA GLU A 43 10.32 -3.83 3.33
C GLU A 43 9.73 -5.17 3.82
N ARG A 44 10.12 -6.25 3.15
CA ARG A 44 9.77 -7.61 3.53
C ARG A 44 10.92 -8.16 4.38
N ASN A 45 10.75 -8.21 5.70
CA ASN A 45 11.60 -8.99 6.60
C ASN A 45 11.20 -10.48 6.50
#